data_AF-A0AAD8WMX5-F1
#
_entry.id   AF-A0AAD8WMX5-F1
#
_cell.length_a   1.000
_cell.length_b   1.000
_cell.length_c   1.000
_cell.angle_alpha   90.00
_cell.angle_beta   90.00
_cell.angle_gamma   90.00
#
_symmetry.space_group_name_H-M   'P 1'
#
loop_
_entity.id
_entity.type
_entity.pdbx_description
1 polymer ?
#
loop_
_entity_poly.entity_id
_entity_poly.type
_entity_poly.pdbx_seq_one_letter_code
_entity_poly.pdbx_strand_id
1 'polypeptide(L)'
;MRRSERSITQVAGDFVMSSFAGVSVITNGKHCTTSAIDVDTDSGYHLLVVKNYSRTIQEMPNEEVIKSGSFMVGGHKWGIWFYPNGDDATCADFISLYLYRDGDDDDMEETVEVMFQFSFVDQVEYRKSMHIRPTETSNFPSKYPFGGISKFVRRDALERSANLKGDCFTIRCDIMVCNTHDSDGTLSTIDEHFDYLLQNKVGADVTFEVCGETFAAHRCVLAARSKVFMAQLFGPMTDGTTSSVIQIKDMEAKVFAALLRFIYTDSFPEMEKDNNMEEEGEDEEEGQEEDGQDEDVMWLQDLLVAADRYDLRRLKFLCEKQLSEHINVGLVAPTLALAEKHHCHRLKEACFKFIQVQSPKCLGEVMATDGWEHIISAHPSVLNELLAKLVLSNQKMDKKRKR
;
A
#
# COMPACT_ATOMS: atom_id res chain seq x y z
N MET A 1 -56.09 10.76 -22.05
CA MET A 1 -54.84 11.30 -21.48
C MET A 1 -54.13 10.17 -20.75
N ARG A 2 -53.14 9.55 -21.39
CA ARG A 2 -52.37 8.41 -20.86
C ARG A 2 -51.20 8.94 -20.03
N ARG A 3 -51.00 8.36 -18.84
CA ARG A 3 -49.84 8.56 -17.97
C ARG A 3 -48.56 8.13 -18.70
N SER A 4 -47.52 8.97 -18.71
CA SER A 4 -46.17 8.55 -19.07
C SER A 4 -45.38 8.28 -17.80
N GLU A 5 -45.10 7.01 -17.53
CA GLU A 5 -44.04 6.58 -16.64
C GLU A 5 -42.71 6.84 -17.37
N ARG A 6 -41.86 7.73 -16.85
CA ARG A 6 -40.47 7.84 -17.28
C ARG A 6 -39.64 6.93 -16.39
N SER A 7 -39.20 5.82 -16.97
CA SER A 7 -38.23 4.90 -16.38
C SER A 7 -36.92 5.63 -16.12
N ILE A 8 -36.46 5.59 -14.87
CA ILE A 8 -35.13 6.04 -14.47
C ILE A 8 -34.15 4.96 -14.95
N THR A 9 -33.46 5.21 -16.06
CA THR A 9 -32.27 4.45 -16.44
C THR A 9 -31.15 4.83 -15.50
N GLN A 10 -30.91 3.95 -14.54
CA GLN A 10 -29.73 3.90 -13.69
C GLN A 10 -28.50 3.72 -14.60
N VAL A 11 -27.66 4.74 -14.69
CA VAL A 11 -26.31 4.61 -15.27
C VAL A 11 -25.52 3.76 -14.28
N ALA A 12 -25.48 2.45 -14.53
CA ALA A 12 -24.54 1.56 -13.89
C ALA A 12 -23.15 1.99 -14.36
N GLY A 13 -22.30 2.42 -13.43
CA GLY A 13 -20.88 2.60 -13.73
C GLY A 13 -20.32 1.28 -14.25
N ASP A 14 -19.58 1.36 -15.36
CA ASP A 14 -18.98 0.20 -16.00
C ASP A 14 -18.07 -0.51 -14.99
N PHE A 15 -18.59 -1.62 -14.46
CA PHE A 15 -17.78 -2.63 -13.80
C PHE A 15 -16.82 -3.17 -14.86
N VAL A 16 -15.52 -2.94 -14.73
CA VAL A 16 -14.53 -3.72 -15.48
C VAL A 16 -14.63 -5.15 -14.93
N MET A 17 -15.50 -5.96 -15.56
CA MET A 17 -15.59 -7.39 -15.28
C MET A 17 -14.34 -8.05 -15.85
N SER A 18 -13.52 -8.64 -14.97
CA SER A 18 -12.44 -9.53 -15.41
C SER A 18 -13.04 -10.72 -16.15
N SER A 19 -12.74 -10.82 -17.46
CA SER A 19 -13.28 -11.85 -18.36
C SER A 19 -12.53 -13.17 -18.21
N PHE A 20 -13.24 -14.30 -18.30
CA PHE A 20 -12.61 -15.62 -18.23
C PHE A 20 -11.79 -15.89 -19.51
N ALA A 21 -10.47 -15.92 -19.39
CA ALA A 21 -9.54 -16.14 -20.50
C ALA A 21 -9.26 -17.64 -20.76
N GLY A 22 -9.41 -18.48 -19.73
CA GLY A 22 -9.27 -19.91 -19.91
C GLY A 22 -8.95 -20.70 -18.65
N VAL A 23 -8.73 -22.01 -18.87
CA VAL A 23 -8.29 -22.94 -17.84
C VAL A 23 -7.21 -23.87 -18.38
N SER A 24 -6.14 -24.04 -17.60
CA SER A 24 -5.10 -25.05 -17.79
C SER A 24 -5.18 -26.07 -16.66
N VAL A 25 -5.25 -27.35 -17.01
CA VAL A 25 -5.33 -28.45 -16.04
C VAL A 25 -4.03 -29.25 -16.10
N ILE A 26 -3.24 -29.19 -15.04
CA ILE A 26 -2.03 -30.00 -14.86
C ILE A 26 -2.42 -31.30 -14.16
N THR A 27 -2.05 -32.42 -14.76
CA THR A 27 -2.25 -33.76 -14.20
C THR A 27 -0.93 -34.54 -14.23
N ASN A 28 -0.59 -35.18 -13.10
CA ASN A 28 0.59 -36.04 -12.95
C ASN A 28 1.90 -35.37 -13.39
N GLY A 29 2.11 -34.09 -13.06
CA GLY A 29 3.36 -33.36 -13.33
C GLY A 29 3.76 -33.16 -14.80
N LYS A 30 3.11 -33.79 -15.78
CA LYS A 30 3.58 -33.84 -17.18
C LYS A 30 2.51 -33.55 -18.22
N HIS A 31 1.23 -33.73 -17.89
CA HIS A 31 0.15 -33.58 -18.85
C HIS A 31 -0.67 -32.34 -18.54
N CYS A 32 -0.54 -31.32 -19.38
CA CYS A 32 -1.28 -30.07 -19.33
C CYS A 32 -2.34 -30.05 -20.44
N THR A 33 -3.63 -29.98 -20.07
CA THR A 33 -4.71 -29.72 -21.03
C THR A 33 -5.23 -28.31 -20.84
N THR A 34 -5.31 -27.53 -21.92
CA THR A 34 -5.75 -26.14 -21.85
C THR A 34 -6.98 -25.92 -22.71
N SER A 35 -7.93 -25.16 -22.17
CA SER A 35 -9.07 -24.60 -22.86
C SER A 35 -9.00 -23.09 -22.68
N ALA A 36 -8.56 -22.38 -23.72
CA ALA A 36 -8.54 -20.92 -23.75
C ALA A 36 -9.68 -20.40 -24.62
N ILE A 37 -10.18 -19.22 -24.26
CA ILE A 37 -11.13 -18.46 -25.08
C ILE A 37 -10.38 -17.22 -25.53
N ASP A 38 -10.53 -16.85 -26.79
CA ASP A 38 -10.00 -15.58 -27.25
C ASP A 38 -10.87 -14.46 -26.69
N VAL A 39 -10.29 -13.64 -25.81
CA VAL A 39 -11.00 -12.58 -25.12
C VAL A 39 -10.50 -11.25 -25.65
N ASP A 40 -11.39 -10.55 -26.35
CA ASP A 40 -11.17 -9.19 -26.85
C ASP A 40 -11.37 -8.16 -25.73
N THR A 41 -10.60 -8.29 -24.64
CA THR A 41 -10.60 -7.35 -23.52
C THR A 41 -9.20 -7.19 -22.95
N ASP A 42 -8.86 -5.99 -22.49
CA ASP A 42 -7.58 -5.66 -21.88
C ASP A 42 -7.39 -6.25 -20.47
N SER A 43 -8.43 -6.88 -19.88
CA SER A 43 -8.32 -7.56 -18.59
C SER A 43 -9.06 -8.88 -18.55
N GLY A 44 -8.47 -9.88 -17.91
CA GLY A 44 -9.02 -11.21 -17.84
C GLY A 44 -8.45 -12.04 -16.70
N TYR A 45 -8.90 -13.28 -16.59
CA TYR A 45 -8.34 -14.24 -15.64
C TYR A 45 -8.24 -15.64 -16.22
N HIS A 46 -7.15 -16.32 -15.88
CA HIS A 46 -6.88 -17.70 -16.25
C HIS A 46 -6.82 -18.60 -15.02
N LEU A 47 -7.41 -19.79 -15.10
CA LEU A 47 -7.41 -20.76 -14.01
C LEU A 47 -6.35 -21.84 -14.25
N LEU A 48 -5.47 -22.06 -13.29
CA LEU A 48 -4.53 -23.18 -13.27
C LEU A 48 -4.98 -24.21 -12.24
N VAL A 49 -5.53 -25.32 -12.73
CA VAL A 49 -6.02 -26.44 -11.91
C VAL A 49 -4.91 -27.49 -11.81
N VAL A 50 -4.45 -27.76 -10.59
CA VAL A 50 -3.45 -28.79 -10.32
C VAL A 50 -4.14 -30.00 -9.71
N LYS A 51 -4.03 -31.15 -10.37
CA LYS A 51 -4.56 -32.44 -9.89
C LYS A 51 -3.44 -33.41 -9.57
N ASN A 52 -3.67 -34.25 -8.55
CA ASN A 52 -2.67 -35.18 -8.02
C ASN A 52 -1.39 -34.44 -7.60
N TYR A 53 -1.56 -33.40 -6.77
CA TYR A 53 -0.47 -32.53 -6.33
C TYR A 53 0.65 -33.33 -5.63
N SER A 54 0.29 -34.28 -4.77
CA SER A 54 1.23 -35.15 -4.06
C SER A 54 2.16 -35.93 -4.98
N ARG A 55 1.65 -36.39 -6.14
CA ARG A 55 2.46 -37.04 -7.18
C ARG A 55 3.30 -36.01 -7.94
N THR A 56 2.73 -34.85 -8.23
CA THR A 56 3.42 -33.76 -8.94
C THR A 56 4.69 -33.33 -8.20
N ILE A 57 4.64 -33.17 -6.87
CA ILE A 57 5.83 -32.84 -6.07
C ILE A 57 6.86 -33.99 -5.97
N GLN A 58 6.43 -35.25 -6.14
CA GLN A 58 7.34 -36.41 -6.11
C GLN A 58 8.07 -36.60 -7.44
N GLU A 59 7.41 -36.30 -8.55
CA GLU A 59 7.93 -36.54 -9.89
C GLU A 59 8.74 -35.36 -10.45
N MET A 60 8.54 -34.15 -9.94
CA MET A 60 9.23 -32.94 -10.39
C MET A 60 10.37 -32.59 -9.42
N PRO A 61 11.63 -32.52 -9.86
CA PRO A 61 12.71 -31.93 -9.06
C PRO A 61 12.49 -30.45 -8.68
N ASN A 62 13.32 -29.92 -7.77
CA ASN A 62 13.44 -28.47 -7.57
C ASN A 62 13.99 -27.82 -8.85
N GLU A 63 13.61 -26.57 -9.14
CA GLU A 63 13.94 -25.81 -10.36
C GLU A 63 13.23 -26.29 -11.65
N GLU A 64 12.46 -27.38 -11.58
CA GLU A 64 11.72 -27.89 -12.73
C GLU A 64 10.35 -27.23 -12.89
N VAL A 65 10.08 -26.77 -14.12
CA VAL A 65 8.90 -25.96 -14.46
C VAL A 65 7.84 -26.78 -15.18
N ILE A 66 6.59 -26.60 -14.79
CA ILE A 66 5.43 -27.03 -15.57
C ILE A 66 4.81 -25.80 -16.21
N LYS A 67 4.80 -25.75 -17.55
CA LYS A 67 4.16 -24.67 -18.29
C LYS A 67 2.66 -24.94 -18.43
N SER A 68 1.84 -23.94 -18.13
CA SER A 68 0.44 -23.95 -18.57
C SER A 68 0.38 -23.88 -20.10
N GLY A 69 -0.71 -24.34 -20.72
CA GLY A 69 -1.00 -23.90 -22.07
C GLY A 69 -1.36 -22.40 -22.08
N SER A 70 -1.26 -21.81 -23.27
CA SER A 70 -1.35 -20.38 -23.45
C SER A 70 -2.79 -19.87 -23.49
N PHE A 71 -2.98 -18.58 -23.17
CA PHE A 71 -4.26 -17.88 -23.20
C PHE A 71 -4.08 -16.44 -23.70
N MET A 72 -5.16 -15.82 -24.21
CA MET A 72 -5.14 -14.49 -24.80
C MET A 72 -5.78 -13.47 -23.85
N VAL A 73 -5.09 -12.34 -23.61
CA VAL A 73 -5.64 -11.14 -22.95
C VAL A 73 -4.93 -9.92 -23.53
N GLY A 74 -5.70 -8.86 -23.84
CA GLY A 74 -5.19 -7.60 -24.38
C GLY A 74 -4.35 -7.77 -25.64
N GLY A 75 -4.79 -8.63 -26.57
CA GLY A 75 -4.08 -8.90 -27.82
C GLY A 75 -2.78 -9.71 -27.70
N HIS A 76 -2.34 -10.05 -26.49
CA HIS A 76 -1.11 -10.80 -26.26
C HIS A 76 -1.39 -12.21 -25.76
N LYS A 77 -0.49 -13.13 -26.11
CA LYS A 77 -0.52 -14.52 -25.70
C LYS A 77 0.34 -14.69 -24.45
N TRP A 78 -0.24 -15.31 -23.42
CA TRP A 78 0.34 -15.45 -22.10
C TRP A 78 0.36 -16.91 -21.67
N GLY A 79 1.22 -17.23 -20.71
CA GLY A 79 1.20 -18.51 -20.00
C GLY A 79 1.69 -18.37 -18.56
N ILE A 80 1.55 -19.45 -17.79
CA ILE A 80 1.99 -19.52 -16.39
C ILE A 80 3.08 -20.58 -16.28
N TRP A 81 4.20 -20.24 -15.65
CA TRP A 81 5.20 -21.19 -15.16
C TRP A 81 4.87 -21.56 -13.72
N PHE A 82 4.70 -22.85 -13.48
CA PHE A 82 4.43 -23.42 -12.17
C PHE A 82 5.60 -24.30 -11.74
N TYR A 83 6.28 -23.87 -10.67
CA TYR A 83 7.35 -24.62 -10.04
C TYR A 83 6.79 -25.25 -8.76
N PRO A 84 6.43 -26.54 -8.78
CA PRO A 84 5.84 -27.19 -7.61
C PRO A 84 6.80 -27.26 -6.41
N ASN A 85 8.11 -27.26 -6.68
CA ASN A 85 9.16 -27.49 -5.70
C ASN A 85 10.19 -26.35 -5.65
N GLY A 86 9.78 -25.12 -5.98
CA GLY A 86 10.65 -23.95 -6.01
C GLY A 86 11.38 -23.77 -7.35
N ASP A 87 11.67 -22.53 -7.68
CA ASP A 87 12.44 -22.11 -8.87
C ASP A 87 13.96 -22.07 -8.64
N ASP A 88 14.40 -22.01 -7.40
CA ASP A 88 15.80 -22.16 -6.99
C ASP A 88 15.94 -22.97 -5.69
N ALA A 89 17.18 -23.30 -5.31
CA ALA A 89 17.49 -24.02 -4.07
C ALA A 89 17.03 -23.29 -2.79
N THR A 90 16.92 -21.96 -2.79
CA THR A 90 16.48 -21.16 -1.63
C THR A 90 14.96 -21.18 -1.44
N CYS A 91 14.23 -21.54 -2.50
CA CYS A 91 12.78 -21.63 -2.55
C CYS A 91 12.26 -23.07 -2.58
N ALA A 92 13.10 -24.08 -2.32
CA ALA A 92 12.75 -25.50 -2.43
C ALA A 92 11.53 -25.97 -1.61
N ASP A 93 11.19 -25.24 -0.53
CA ASP A 93 10.02 -25.52 0.32
C ASP A 93 8.74 -24.78 -0.12
N PHE A 94 8.81 -24.01 -1.20
CA PHE A 94 7.76 -23.16 -1.72
C PHE A 94 7.28 -23.63 -3.10
N ILE A 95 6.06 -23.22 -3.44
CA ILE A 95 5.59 -23.16 -4.82
C ILE A 95 5.97 -21.78 -5.37
N SER A 96 6.49 -21.74 -6.60
CA SER A 96 6.79 -20.51 -7.33
C SER A 96 5.90 -20.39 -8.57
N LEU A 97 5.46 -19.17 -8.87
CA LEU A 97 4.56 -18.89 -9.99
C LEU A 97 5.05 -17.67 -10.77
N TYR A 98 5.10 -17.80 -12.09
CA TYR A 98 5.43 -16.69 -12.98
C TYR A 98 4.43 -16.61 -14.13
N LEU A 99 4.02 -15.41 -14.47
CA LEU A 99 3.37 -15.11 -15.73
C LEU A 99 4.47 -14.88 -16.78
N TYR A 100 4.30 -15.38 -17.99
CA TYR A 100 5.21 -15.11 -19.10
C TYR A 100 4.43 -14.77 -20.38
N ARG A 101 5.02 -13.92 -21.21
CA ARG A 101 4.50 -13.63 -22.56
C ARG A 101 5.01 -14.71 -23.53
N ASP A 102 4.09 -15.31 -24.27
CA ASP A 102 4.32 -16.44 -25.19
C ASP A 102 4.24 -15.94 -26.64
N GLY A 103 5.30 -15.32 -27.15
CA GLY A 103 5.39 -14.76 -28.52
C GLY A 103 6.58 -15.31 -29.31
N ASP A 104 6.53 -15.17 -30.64
CA ASP A 104 7.64 -15.48 -31.54
C ASP A 104 8.70 -14.36 -31.51
N ASP A 105 9.96 -14.67 -31.81
CA ASP A 105 11.13 -13.76 -31.66
C ASP A 105 11.00 -12.41 -32.42
N ASP A 106 10.12 -12.30 -33.42
CA ASP A 106 9.89 -11.08 -34.22
C ASP A 106 8.95 -10.06 -33.54
N ASP A 107 8.15 -10.45 -32.54
CA ASP A 107 7.24 -9.57 -31.76
C ASP A 107 7.92 -8.96 -30.51
N MET A 108 9.22 -9.20 -30.35
CA MET A 108 10.01 -8.90 -29.15
C MET A 108 10.62 -7.49 -29.15
N GLU A 109 10.20 -6.56 -30.01
CA GLU A 109 10.61 -5.14 -29.90
C GLU A 109 9.63 -4.31 -29.03
N GLU A 110 8.43 -4.83 -28.77
CA GLU A 110 7.38 -4.12 -28.02
C GLU A 110 7.42 -4.50 -26.52
N THR A 111 7.69 -3.52 -25.66
CA THR A 111 7.53 -3.65 -24.21
C THR A 111 6.05 -3.55 -23.86
N VAL A 112 5.51 -4.59 -23.23
CA VAL A 112 4.12 -4.60 -22.76
C VAL A 112 4.11 -4.42 -21.25
N GLU A 113 3.40 -3.41 -20.79
CA GLU A 113 3.15 -3.17 -19.38
C GLU A 113 1.92 -3.96 -18.94
N VAL A 114 2.07 -4.73 -17.87
CA VAL A 114 0.96 -5.53 -17.33
C VAL A 114 0.90 -5.47 -15.82
N MET A 115 -0.32 -5.58 -15.30
CA MET A 115 -0.60 -5.86 -13.90
C MET A 115 -1.16 -7.28 -13.80
N PHE A 116 -0.65 -8.06 -12.86
CA PHE A 116 -1.15 -9.42 -12.62
C PHE A 116 -1.14 -9.80 -11.15
N GLN A 117 -1.97 -10.77 -10.79
CA GLN A 117 -2.05 -11.32 -9.44
C GLN A 117 -2.33 -12.82 -9.46
N PHE A 118 -1.67 -13.59 -8.59
CA PHE A 118 -2.01 -14.98 -8.30
C PHE A 118 -2.80 -15.12 -6.99
N SER A 119 -3.83 -15.96 -6.98
CA SER A 119 -4.63 -16.27 -5.78
C SER A 119 -5.24 -17.68 -5.84
N PHE A 120 -5.68 -18.23 -4.70
CA PHE A 120 -6.45 -19.48 -4.71
C PHE A 120 -7.94 -19.22 -4.97
N VAL A 121 -8.59 -20.03 -5.81
CA VAL A 121 -10.01 -19.85 -6.21
C VAL A 121 -10.97 -19.88 -5.01
N ASP A 122 -10.73 -20.77 -4.05
CA ASP A 122 -11.57 -20.90 -2.84
C ASP A 122 -11.46 -19.70 -1.87
N GLN A 123 -10.56 -18.74 -2.11
CA GLN A 123 -10.49 -17.48 -1.35
C GLN A 123 -11.35 -16.36 -1.97
N VAL A 124 -11.94 -16.58 -3.16
CA VAL A 124 -12.67 -15.55 -3.92
C VAL A 124 -14.13 -15.39 -3.46
N GLU A 125 -14.74 -16.41 -2.83
CA GLU A 125 -16.13 -16.33 -2.32
C GLU A 125 -16.33 -15.30 -1.18
N TYR A 126 -15.25 -14.76 -0.60
CA TYR A 126 -15.30 -13.67 0.40
C TYR A 126 -14.96 -12.28 -0.13
N ARG A 127 -14.71 -12.10 -1.44
CA ARG A 127 -14.42 -10.79 -2.03
C ARG A 127 -15.37 -10.44 -3.17
N LYS A 128 -16.54 -9.91 -2.80
CA LYS A 128 -17.30 -9.05 -3.73
C LYS A 128 -16.43 -7.83 -4.06
N SER A 129 -16.23 -7.59 -5.36
CA SER A 129 -15.47 -6.49 -5.99
C SER A 129 -13.95 -6.64 -5.91
N MET A 130 -13.38 -7.35 -6.89
CA MET A 130 -11.93 -7.40 -7.11
C MET A 130 -11.52 -6.13 -7.87
N HIS A 131 -11.17 -5.09 -7.12
CA HIS A 131 -10.25 -4.09 -7.65
C HIS A 131 -8.90 -4.81 -7.73
N ILE A 132 -8.36 -4.98 -8.93
CA ILE A 132 -6.92 -5.25 -9.07
C ILE A 132 -6.27 -4.01 -8.46
N ARG A 133 -5.82 -4.11 -7.21
CA ARG A 133 -4.98 -3.05 -6.65
C ARG A 133 -3.67 -3.15 -7.40
N PRO A 134 -3.13 -2.04 -7.94
CA PRO A 134 -1.83 -2.07 -8.60
C PRO A 134 -0.83 -2.60 -7.59
N THR A 135 -0.43 -3.84 -7.79
CA THR A 135 0.68 -4.47 -7.10
C THR A 135 1.77 -4.39 -8.14
N GLU A 136 2.56 -3.31 -8.09
CA GLU A 136 3.73 -3.00 -8.93
C GLU A 136 3.56 -3.36 -10.42
N THR A 137 3.37 -2.34 -11.27
CA THR A 137 3.41 -2.52 -12.73
C THR A 137 4.69 -3.26 -13.11
N SER A 138 4.52 -4.43 -13.70
CA SER A 138 5.62 -5.26 -14.14
C SER A 138 5.84 -4.95 -15.61
N ASN A 139 6.98 -4.34 -15.92
CA ASN A 139 7.43 -4.20 -17.29
C ASN A 139 7.97 -5.55 -17.74
N PHE A 140 7.45 -6.08 -18.85
CA PHE A 140 7.97 -7.29 -19.48
C PHE A 140 8.86 -6.88 -20.66
N PRO A 141 10.14 -6.49 -20.42
CA PRO A 141 11.05 -6.21 -21.51
C PRO A 141 11.35 -7.49 -22.29
N SER A 142 11.64 -7.34 -23.57
CA SER A 142 11.92 -8.44 -24.51
C SER A 142 12.98 -9.44 -24.04
N LYS A 143 13.93 -8.98 -23.23
CA LYS A 143 15.04 -9.78 -22.70
C LYS A 143 14.65 -10.65 -21.50
N TYR A 144 13.56 -10.31 -20.80
CA TYR A 144 13.05 -11.02 -19.62
C TYR A 144 11.51 -10.98 -19.60
N PRO A 145 10.83 -11.74 -20.49
CA PRO A 145 9.39 -11.63 -20.71
C PRO A 145 8.60 -12.41 -19.64
N PHE A 146 9.00 -12.34 -18.38
CA PHE A 146 8.33 -13.01 -17.26
C PHE A 146 8.40 -12.22 -15.95
N GLY A 147 7.34 -12.32 -15.14
CA GLY A 147 7.22 -11.71 -13.82
C GLY A 147 6.43 -12.62 -12.88
N GLY A 148 6.76 -12.65 -11.59
CA GLY A 148 6.15 -13.63 -10.68
C GLY A 148 6.58 -13.57 -9.23
N ILE A 149 6.24 -14.62 -8.49
CA ILE A 149 6.44 -14.74 -7.04
C ILE A 149 7.20 -16.04 -6.75
N SER A 150 8.49 -15.94 -6.44
CA SER A 150 9.36 -17.09 -6.13
C SER A 150 8.91 -17.85 -4.88
N LYS A 151 8.30 -17.17 -3.91
CA LYS A 151 7.84 -17.73 -2.62
C LYS A 151 6.33 -17.57 -2.44
N PHE A 152 5.52 -17.97 -3.43
CA PHE A 152 4.07 -17.77 -3.43
C PHE A 152 3.38 -18.42 -2.21
N VAL A 153 3.64 -19.70 -1.96
CA VAL A 153 3.12 -20.40 -0.77
C VAL A 153 4.10 -21.48 -0.33
N ARG A 154 4.28 -21.64 0.97
CA ARG A 154 5.01 -22.81 1.51
C ARG A 154 4.19 -24.07 1.30
N ARG A 155 4.81 -25.15 0.83
CA ARG A 155 4.11 -26.42 0.56
C ARG A 155 3.43 -26.98 1.80
N ASP A 156 4.11 -26.96 2.94
CA ASP A 156 3.56 -27.43 4.22
C ASP A 156 2.37 -26.58 4.71
N ALA A 157 2.33 -25.30 4.36
CA ALA A 157 1.20 -24.42 4.64
C ALA A 157 0.00 -24.74 3.72
N LEU A 158 0.25 -24.99 2.42
CA LEU A 158 -0.78 -25.41 1.48
C LEU A 158 -1.40 -26.75 1.88
N GLU A 159 -0.59 -27.74 2.24
CA GLU A 159 -1.03 -29.08 2.65
C GLU A 159 -1.91 -29.09 3.90
N ARG A 160 -1.73 -28.10 4.79
CA ARG A 160 -2.58 -27.90 5.98
C ARG A 160 -3.78 -26.98 5.74
N SER A 161 -3.88 -26.37 4.56
CA SER A 161 -4.91 -25.38 4.25
C SER A 161 -6.18 -26.03 3.69
N ALA A 162 -7.30 -25.29 3.75
CA ALA A 162 -8.54 -25.69 3.09
C ALA A 162 -8.49 -25.55 1.55
N ASN A 163 -7.41 -24.99 0.99
CA ASN A 163 -7.25 -24.78 -0.45
C ASN A 163 -6.82 -26.05 -1.19
N LEU A 164 -6.28 -27.06 -0.49
CA LEU A 164 -5.97 -28.37 -1.05
C LEU A 164 -7.11 -29.34 -0.73
N LYS A 165 -7.95 -29.66 -1.72
CA LYS A 165 -9.12 -30.54 -1.57
C LYS A 165 -8.93 -31.77 -2.45
N GLY A 166 -8.89 -32.96 -1.83
CA GLY A 166 -8.76 -34.22 -2.57
C GLY A 166 -7.53 -34.27 -3.45
N ASP A 167 -6.38 -33.81 -2.94
CA ASP A 167 -5.10 -33.72 -3.66
C ASP A 167 -5.13 -32.81 -4.91
N CYS A 168 -6.06 -31.85 -4.92
CA CYS A 168 -6.23 -30.88 -6.00
C CYS A 168 -6.37 -29.46 -5.43
N PHE A 169 -5.88 -28.47 -6.17
CA PHE A 169 -6.12 -27.06 -5.88
C PHE A 169 -6.19 -26.26 -7.19
N THR A 170 -6.73 -25.04 -7.13
CA THR A 170 -6.82 -24.15 -8.29
C THR A 170 -6.27 -22.78 -7.96
N ILE A 171 -5.34 -22.31 -8.79
CA ILE A 171 -4.82 -20.94 -8.78
C ILE A 171 -5.58 -20.14 -9.82
N ARG A 172 -6.01 -18.94 -9.46
CA ARG A 172 -6.51 -17.91 -10.37
C ARG A 172 -5.39 -16.90 -10.62
N CYS A 173 -5.09 -16.67 -11.90
CA CYS A 173 -4.22 -15.60 -12.38
C CYS A 173 -5.12 -14.51 -12.97
N ASP A 174 -5.22 -13.38 -12.29
CA ASP A 174 -5.86 -12.18 -12.84
C ASP A 174 -4.78 -11.36 -13.57
N ILE A 175 -5.08 -10.89 -14.77
CA ILE A 175 -4.16 -10.15 -15.64
C ILE A 175 -4.87 -8.94 -16.26
N MET A 176 -4.15 -7.84 -16.41
CA MET A 176 -4.55 -6.64 -17.13
C MET A 176 -3.37 -6.15 -17.97
N VAL A 177 -3.60 -5.96 -19.26
CA VAL A 177 -2.66 -5.38 -20.20
C VAL A 177 -2.89 -3.86 -20.24
N CYS A 178 -1.83 -3.10 -20.00
CA CYS A 178 -1.85 -1.65 -20.07
C CYS A 178 -1.45 -1.23 -21.50
N ASN A 179 -2.42 -0.89 -22.35
CA ASN A 179 -2.14 -0.41 -23.71
C ASN A 179 -1.50 0.99 -23.64
N THR A 180 -0.26 1.12 -24.14
CA THR A 180 0.50 2.38 -24.21
C THR A 180 0.31 3.12 -25.53
N HIS A 181 -0.55 2.62 -26.43
CA HIS A 181 -0.70 3.13 -27.81
C HIS A 181 -1.83 4.14 -28.04
N ASP A 182 -2.53 4.61 -27.01
CA ASP A 182 -3.29 5.86 -27.10
C ASP A 182 -2.35 7.05 -26.91
N SER A 183 -1.76 7.52 -28.00
CA SER A 183 -0.96 8.75 -28.03
C SER A 183 -1.85 9.99 -27.82
N ASP A 184 -2.04 10.39 -26.56
CA ASP A 184 -2.01 11.76 -25.99
C ASP A 184 -2.59 11.77 -24.56
N GLY A 185 -2.07 10.88 -23.73
CA GLY A 185 -2.48 10.78 -22.33
C GLY A 185 -1.85 9.54 -21.74
N THR A 186 -0.91 9.72 -20.83
CA THR A 186 -0.75 8.75 -19.74
C THR A 186 -2.16 8.34 -19.31
N LEU A 187 -2.47 7.04 -19.29
CA LEU A 187 -3.71 6.54 -18.71
C LEU A 187 -3.67 6.95 -17.24
N SER A 188 -4.13 8.17 -16.99
CA SER A 188 -3.77 8.85 -15.76
C SER A 188 -4.53 8.14 -14.68
N THR A 189 -3.82 7.76 -13.64
CA THR A 189 -4.48 7.13 -12.51
C THR A 189 -5.51 8.11 -11.93
N ILE A 190 -6.50 7.61 -11.20
CA ILE A 190 -7.50 8.49 -10.59
C ILE A 190 -6.82 9.54 -9.69
N ASP A 191 -5.76 9.16 -9.00
CA ASP A 191 -4.92 10.03 -8.19
C ASP A 191 -4.21 11.11 -9.02
N GLU A 192 -3.66 10.79 -10.20
CA GLU A 192 -3.08 11.80 -11.10
C GLU A 192 -4.13 12.81 -11.60
N HIS A 193 -5.33 12.34 -11.95
CA HIS A 193 -6.42 13.22 -12.35
C HIS A 193 -6.87 14.17 -11.23
N PHE A 194 -6.96 13.67 -9.99
CA PHE A 194 -7.30 14.51 -8.84
C PHE A 194 -6.15 15.44 -8.45
N ASP A 195 -4.90 14.99 -8.56
CA ASP A 195 -3.74 15.87 -8.36
C ASP A 195 -3.72 17.02 -9.38
N TYR A 196 -4.03 16.72 -10.65
CA TYR A 196 -4.20 17.74 -11.69
C TYR A 196 -5.25 18.79 -11.31
N LEU A 197 -6.41 18.36 -10.77
CA LEU A 197 -7.45 19.28 -10.30
C LEU A 197 -6.95 20.18 -9.16
N LEU A 198 -6.19 19.61 -8.21
CA LEU A 198 -5.61 20.36 -7.10
C LEU A 198 -4.59 21.40 -7.60
N GLN A 199 -3.66 21.00 -8.48
CA GLN A 199 -2.60 21.86 -9.01
C GLN A 199 -3.16 23.00 -9.89
N ASN A 200 -4.07 22.66 -10.80
CA ASN A 200 -4.62 23.62 -11.77
C ASN A 200 -5.83 24.40 -11.23
N LYS A 201 -6.33 24.03 -10.05
CA LYS A 201 -7.43 24.70 -9.34
C LYS A 201 -8.74 24.75 -10.15
N VAL A 202 -8.90 23.83 -11.10
CA VAL A 202 -10.05 23.80 -12.01
C VAL A 202 -11.30 23.37 -11.25
N GLY A 203 -12.24 24.30 -11.08
CA GLY A 203 -13.50 24.03 -10.37
C GLY A 203 -13.41 24.17 -8.85
N ALA A 204 -12.30 24.73 -8.32
CA ALA A 204 -12.15 24.97 -6.89
C ALA A 204 -13.26 25.90 -6.36
N ASP A 205 -13.91 25.48 -5.29
CA ASP A 205 -15.09 26.13 -4.69
C ASP A 205 -14.91 26.46 -3.20
N VAL A 206 -13.69 26.27 -2.68
CA VAL A 206 -13.26 26.69 -1.35
C VAL A 206 -11.80 27.12 -1.36
N THR A 207 -11.46 28.07 -0.48
CA THR A 207 -10.08 28.52 -0.27
C THR A 207 -9.76 28.48 1.23
N PHE A 208 -8.58 27.97 1.57
CA PHE A 208 -8.03 27.99 2.91
C PHE A 208 -6.89 28.99 2.99
N GLU A 209 -6.73 29.64 4.13
CA GLU A 209 -5.56 30.46 4.44
C GLU A 209 -4.83 29.84 5.64
N VAL A 210 -3.56 29.52 5.45
CA VAL A 210 -2.70 28.80 6.40
C VAL A 210 -1.36 29.51 6.45
N CYS A 211 -0.99 30.06 7.61
CA CYS A 211 0.25 30.82 7.79
C CYS A 211 0.51 31.92 6.72
N GLY A 212 -0.54 32.54 6.19
CA GLY A 212 -0.44 33.58 5.14
C GLY A 212 -0.41 33.04 3.71
N GLU A 213 -0.36 31.73 3.53
CA GLU A 213 -0.49 31.07 2.22
C GLU A 213 -1.95 30.69 1.94
N THR A 214 -2.32 30.68 0.66
CA THR A 214 -3.70 30.38 0.23
C THR A 214 -3.78 29.11 -0.61
N PHE A 215 -4.71 28.23 -0.23
CA PHE A 215 -4.90 26.92 -0.85
C PHE A 215 -6.32 26.81 -1.40
N ALA A 216 -6.46 26.77 -2.73
CA ALA A 216 -7.73 26.51 -3.39
C ALA A 216 -8.00 24.99 -3.44
N ALA A 217 -9.23 24.57 -3.17
CA ALA A 217 -9.62 23.17 -3.11
C ALA A 217 -11.10 22.96 -3.45
N HIS A 218 -11.53 21.70 -3.41
CA HIS A 218 -12.87 21.24 -3.80
C HIS A 218 -13.61 20.66 -2.60
N ARG A 219 -14.72 21.28 -2.20
CA ARG A 219 -15.51 20.89 -1.02
C ARG A 219 -15.93 19.44 -1.08
N CYS A 220 -16.37 18.96 -2.25
CA CYS A 220 -16.83 17.58 -2.43
C CYS A 220 -15.70 16.55 -2.23
N VAL A 221 -14.48 16.85 -2.69
CA VAL A 221 -13.32 15.96 -2.53
C VAL A 221 -12.91 15.90 -1.06
N LEU A 222 -12.77 17.06 -0.42
CA LEU A 222 -12.43 17.16 1.01
C LEU A 222 -13.44 16.43 1.89
N ALA A 223 -14.74 16.65 1.64
CA ALA A 223 -15.83 16.06 2.40
C ALA A 223 -15.96 14.53 2.19
N ALA A 224 -15.67 14.04 0.98
CA ALA A 224 -15.66 12.60 0.73
C ALA A 224 -14.55 11.86 1.50
N ARG A 225 -13.43 12.55 1.76
CA ARG A 225 -12.20 11.97 2.31
C ARG A 225 -11.99 12.22 3.80
N SER A 226 -12.63 13.27 4.35
CA SER A 226 -12.57 13.63 5.76
C SER A 226 -13.96 13.92 6.31
N LYS A 227 -14.35 13.20 7.37
CA LYS A 227 -15.60 13.47 8.09
C LYS A 227 -15.61 14.84 8.77
N VAL A 228 -14.42 15.32 9.16
CA VAL A 228 -14.26 16.66 9.76
C VAL A 228 -14.54 17.72 8.71
N PHE A 229 -13.96 17.61 7.51
CA PHE A 229 -14.31 18.51 6.41
C PHE A 229 -15.77 18.37 5.95
N MET A 230 -16.34 17.16 5.93
CA MET A 230 -17.76 16.97 5.65
C MET A 230 -18.63 17.77 6.62
N ALA A 231 -18.36 17.67 7.92
CA ALA A 231 -19.10 18.40 8.95
C ALA A 231 -18.85 19.91 8.88
N GLN A 232 -17.60 20.33 8.64
CA GLN A 232 -17.21 21.74 8.58
C GLN A 232 -17.80 22.45 7.34
N LEU A 233 -17.84 21.76 6.19
CA LEU A 233 -18.24 22.35 4.91
C LEU A 233 -19.72 22.15 4.58
N PHE A 234 -20.35 21.08 5.06
CA PHE A 234 -21.75 20.74 4.75
C PHE A 234 -22.64 20.57 5.99
N GLY A 235 -22.09 20.78 7.19
CA GLY A 235 -22.86 20.71 8.43
C GLY A 235 -23.84 21.88 8.62
N PRO A 236 -24.81 21.74 9.53
CA PRO A 236 -25.91 22.69 9.76
C PRO A 236 -25.48 24.06 10.33
N MET A 237 -24.18 24.33 10.44
CA MET A 237 -23.61 25.57 11.01
C MET A 237 -22.96 26.48 9.95
N THR A 238 -23.13 26.19 8.65
CA THR A 238 -22.66 27.08 7.58
C THR A 238 -23.72 28.11 7.24
N ASP A 239 -23.88 29.11 8.11
CA ASP A 239 -24.70 30.29 7.85
C ASP A 239 -24.17 31.01 6.59
N GLY A 240 -24.78 30.72 5.44
CA GLY A 240 -24.99 31.62 4.30
C GLY A 240 -23.80 32.27 3.59
N THR A 241 -22.55 32.03 4.00
CA THR A 241 -21.40 32.75 3.43
C THR A 241 -20.67 31.84 2.45
N THR A 242 -21.14 31.81 1.21
CA THR A 242 -20.62 30.98 0.12
C THR A 242 -19.28 31.45 -0.45
N SER A 243 -18.54 32.33 0.24
CA SER A 243 -17.26 32.88 -0.23
C SER A 243 -16.36 33.39 0.90
N SER A 244 -16.26 32.67 2.02
CA SER A 244 -15.30 33.00 3.08
C SER A 244 -14.10 32.07 3.02
N VAL A 245 -12.91 32.65 2.87
CA VAL A 245 -11.63 31.97 3.06
C VAL A 245 -11.60 31.33 4.46
N ILE A 246 -11.33 30.02 4.53
CA ILE A 246 -11.29 29.26 5.79
C ILE A 246 -9.89 29.37 6.41
N GLN A 247 -9.83 29.97 7.59
CA GLN A 247 -8.57 30.21 8.30
C GLN A 247 -8.12 28.98 9.09
N ILE A 248 -6.87 28.56 8.93
CA ILE A 248 -6.22 27.52 9.75
C ILE A 248 -5.01 28.16 10.44
N LYS A 249 -5.12 28.34 11.76
CA LYS A 249 -4.13 29.10 12.56
C LYS A 249 -3.03 28.25 13.21
N ASP A 250 -3.27 26.95 13.36
CA ASP A 250 -2.41 26.03 14.12
C ASP A 250 -1.95 24.88 13.22
N MET A 251 -1.34 25.23 12.08
CA MET A 251 -0.76 24.29 11.12
C MET A 251 0.19 25.04 10.20
N GLU A 252 1.37 24.46 9.94
CA GLU A 252 2.27 25.00 8.93
C GLU A 252 1.71 24.80 7.52
N ALA A 253 2.05 25.71 6.60
CA ALA A 253 1.60 25.64 5.21
C ALA A 253 2.07 24.35 4.53
N LYS A 254 3.35 23.95 4.71
CA LYS A 254 3.90 22.69 4.18
C LYS A 254 3.17 21.44 4.68
N VAL A 255 2.73 21.44 5.94
CA VAL A 255 1.95 20.33 6.51
C VAL A 255 0.53 20.30 5.93
N PHE A 256 -0.08 21.46 5.73
CA PHE A 256 -1.41 21.54 5.11
C PHE A 256 -1.38 21.17 3.62
N ALA A 257 -0.34 21.57 2.88
CA ALA A 257 -0.11 21.17 1.50
C ALA A 257 -0.02 19.64 1.39
N ALA A 258 0.78 19.00 2.25
CA ALA A 258 0.92 17.56 2.35
C ALA A 258 -0.40 16.85 2.68
N LEU A 259 -1.18 17.40 3.61
CA LEU A 259 -2.53 16.93 3.95
C LEU A 259 -3.46 16.97 2.73
N LEU A 260 -3.46 18.09 1.99
CA LEU A 260 -4.26 18.24 0.77
C LEU A 260 -3.84 17.24 -0.29
N ARG A 261 -2.55 17.13 -0.59
CA ARG A 261 -2.04 16.17 -1.59
C ARG A 261 -2.49 14.75 -1.25
N PHE A 262 -2.38 14.32 0.02
CA PHE A 262 -2.89 13.02 0.46
C PHE A 262 -4.41 12.85 0.28
N ILE A 263 -5.20 13.91 0.50
CA ILE A 263 -6.65 13.84 0.31
C ILE A 263 -7.01 13.52 -1.15
N TYR A 264 -6.30 14.13 -2.10
CA TYR A 264 -6.56 13.99 -3.54
C TYR A 264 -5.96 12.71 -4.14
N THR A 265 -4.78 12.28 -3.66
CA THR A 265 -4.03 11.16 -4.29
C THR A 265 -4.03 9.87 -3.48
N ASP A 266 -4.34 9.93 -2.17
CA ASP A 266 -4.19 8.80 -1.23
C ASP A 266 -2.75 8.22 -1.18
N SER A 267 -1.78 8.99 -1.67
CA SER A 267 -0.34 8.71 -1.67
C SER A 267 0.35 9.49 -0.56
N PHE A 268 1.34 8.88 0.08
CA PHE A 268 2.08 9.52 1.16
C PHE A 268 2.87 10.72 0.59
N PRO A 269 2.73 11.92 1.17
CA PRO A 269 3.40 13.11 0.65
C PRO A 269 4.91 13.04 0.93
N GLU A 270 5.69 13.54 -0.02
CA GLU A 270 7.11 13.83 0.18
C GLU A 270 7.25 15.20 0.83
N MET A 271 8.28 15.39 1.66
CA MET A 271 8.57 16.72 2.18
C MET A 271 9.14 17.59 1.06
N GLU A 272 8.51 18.74 0.83
CA GLU A 272 9.09 19.79 0.01
C GLU A 272 10.20 20.46 0.83
N LYS A 273 11.45 20.25 0.43
CA LYS A 273 12.61 20.95 1.00
C LYS A 273 12.73 22.30 0.32
N ASP A 274 12.76 23.38 1.10
CA ASP A 274 12.95 24.72 0.55
C ASP A 274 14.35 24.82 -0.07
N ASN A 275 14.45 24.75 -1.40
CA ASN A 275 15.70 24.97 -2.15
C ASN A 275 16.14 26.45 -2.16
N ASN A 276 15.68 27.27 -1.21
CA ASN A 276 16.04 28.67 -1.08
C ASN A 276 17.25 28.85 -0.16
N MET A 277 18.37 28.20 -0.52
CA MET A 277 19.69 28.77 -0.26
C MET A 277 20.32 29.06 -1.63
N GLU A 278 20.57 30.35 -1.85
CA GLU A 278 21.23 30.92 -3.00
C GLU A 278 22.55 30.17 -3.29
N GLU A 279 22.88 30.01 -4.57
CA GLU A 279 24.22 29.62 -5.02
C GLU A 279 25.26 30.63 -4.46
N GLU A 280 25.78 30.39 -3.27
CA GLU A 280 26.97 31.06 -2.76
C GLU A 280 28.05 30.03 -2.42
N GLY A 281 29.02 29.92 -3.32
CA GLY A 281 30.41 29.57 -3.01
C GLY A 281 30.71 28.10 -2.74
N GLU A 282 31.43 27.49 -3.68
CA GLU A 282 32.23 26.29 -3.45
C GLU A 282 33.30 26.56 -2.37
N ASP A 283 32.97 26.32 -1.10
CA ASP A 283 33.94 25.99 -0.07
C ASP A 283 33.41 24.75 0.66
N GLU A 284 33.98 23.59 0.28
CA GLU A 284 33.74 22.29 0.91
C GLU A 284 34.23 22.32 2.38
N GLU A 285 33.36 22.71 3.32
CA GLU A 285 33.49 22.25 4.70
C GLU A 285 32.57 21.03 4.90
N GLU A 286 33.18 19.86 5.15
CA GLU A 286 32.52 18.65 5.66
C GLU A 286 31.89 18.94 7.04
N GLY A 287 30.77 19.65 7.05
CA GLY A 287 29.94 19.95 8.22
C GLY A 287 28.72 19.03 8.26
N GLN A 288 28.73 18.12 9.24
CA GLN A 288 27.62 17.31 9.78
C GLN A 288 26.24 17.40 9.10
N GLU A 289 25.84 16.33 8.41
CA GLU A 289 24.45 16.02 7.98
C GLU A 289 23.48 15.75 9.16
N GLU A 290 23.65 16.37 10.33
CA GLU A 290 22.83 16.11 11.52
C GLU A 290 21.55 16.98 11.57
N ASP A 291 21.53 18.16 10.93
CA ASP A 291 20.45 19.15 11.09
C ASP A 291 19.16 18.80 10.30
N GLY A 292 19.28 18.04 9.21
CA GLY A 292 18.13 17.72 8.34
C GLY A 292 17.21 16.61 8.87
N GLN A 293 17.71 15.71 9.73
CA GLN A 293 16.92 14.59 10.27
C GLN A 293 15.87 15.07 11.28
N ASP A 294 16.19 16.11 12.06
CA ASP A 294 15.28 16.64 13.07
C ASP A 294 14.11 17.39 12.42
N GLU A 295 14.34 18.09 11.30
CA GLU A 295 13.27 18.73 10.53
C GLU A 295 12.31 17.70 9.91
N ASP A 296 12.85 16.62 9.34
CA ASP A 296 12.07 15.51 8.78
C ASP A 296 11.12 14.88 9.82
N VAL A 297 11.64 14.65 11.02
CA VAL A 297 10.86 14.09 12.13
C VAL A 297 9.81 15.08 12.62
N MET A 298 10.13 16.37 12.77
CA MET A 298 9.18 17.39 13.22
C MET A 298 7.98 17.50 12.25
N TRP A 299 8.25 17.61 10.96
CA TRP A 299 7.19 17.65 9.95
C TRP A 299 6.32 16.38 9.95
N LEU A 300 6.93 15.19 10.12
CA LEU A 300 6.17 13.94 10.24
C LEU A 300 5.25 13.93 11.48
N GLN A 301 5.72 14.49 12.60
CA GLN A 301 4.90 14.62 13.81
C GLN A 301 3.73 15.57 13.56
N ASP A 302 3.95 16.73 12.94
CA ASP A 302 2.89 17.69 12.63
C ASP A 302 1.89 17.15 11.61
N LEU A 303 2.37 16.39 10.61
CA LEU A 303 1.50 15.70 9.66
C LEU A 303 0.64 14.63 10.35
N LEU A 304 1.16 13.93 11.35
CA LEU A 304 0.39 13.01 12.18
C LEU A 304 -0.71 13.74 12.95
N VAL A 305 -0.37 14.89 13.58
CA VAL A 305 -1.34 15.75 14.29
C VAL A 305 -2.44 16.22 13.34
N ALA A 306 -2.07 16.66 12.13
CA ALA A 306 -2.99 17.09 11.09
C ALA A 306 -3.90 15.94 10.62
N ALA A 307 -3.33 14.77 10.38
CA ALA A 307 -4.08 13.58 9.97
C ALA A 307 -5.10 13.16 11.03
N ASP A 308 -4.76 13.23 12.31
CA ASP A 308 -5.68 12.96 13.41
C ASP A 308 -6.78 14.03 13.49
N ARG A 309 -6.39 15.32 13.42
CA ARG A 309 -7.31 16.48 13.44
C ARG A 309 -8.41 16.38 12.38
N TYR A 310 -8.09 15.84 11.21
CA TYR A 310 -9.02 15.71 10.08
C TYR A 310 -9.56 14.27 9.86
N ASP A 311 -9.40 13.34 10.81
CA ASP A 311 -9.83 11.92 10.73
C ASP A 311 -9.33 11.17 9.47
N LEU A 312 -8.10 11.48 9.02
CA LEU A 312 -7.43 10.80 7.91
C LEU A 312 -6.67 9.57 8.43
N ARG A 313 -7.41 8.52 8.77
CA ARG A 313 -6.90 7.32 9.45
C ARG A 313 -5.74 6.62 8.73
N ARG A 314 -5.77 6.57 7.39
CA ARG A 314 -4.70 5.95 6.59
C ARG A 314 -3.42 6.77 6.65
N LEU A 315 -3.51 8.09 6.49
CA LEU A 315 -2.35 8.98 6.62
C LEU A 315 -1.75 8.90 8.03
N LYS A 316 -2.59 8.98 9.06
CA LYS A 316 -2.16 8.82 10.46
C LYS A 316 -1.41 7.50 10.67
N PHE A 317 -1.92 6.40 10.13
CA PHE A 317 -1.26 5.09 10.19
C PHE A 317 0.11 5.08 9.47
N LEU A 318 0.22 5.74 8.31
CA LEU A 318 1.48 5.84 7.58
C LEU A 318 2.50 6.69 8.34
N CYS A 319 2.08 7.81 8.95
CA CYS A 319 2.94 8.62 9.82
C CYS A 319 3.42 7.80 11.04
N GLU A 320 2.54 7.02 11.69
CA GLU A 320 2.94 6.13 12.79
C GLU A 320 3.99 5.11 12.34
N LYS A 321 3.87 4.57 11.12
CA LYS A 321 4.85 3.63 10.58
C LYS A 321 6.21 4.32 10.37
N GLN A 322 6.24 5.45 9.67
CA GLN A 322 7.48 6.19 9.39
C GLN A 322 8.17 6.63 10.69
N LEU A 323 7.44 7.25 11.62
CA LEU A 323 8.00 7.67 12.92
C LEU A 323 8.56 6.50 13.73
N SER A 324 8.01 5.29 13.58
CA SER A 324 8.53 4.11 14.28
C SER A 324 9.89 3.64 13.78
N GLU A 325 10.27 3.99 12.55
CA GLU A 325 11.55 3.65 11.93
C GLU A 325 12.67 4.62 12.35
N HIS A 326 12.32 5.82 12.82
CA HIS A 326 13.25 6.88 13.25
C HIS A 326 13.41 7.00 14.78
N ILE A 327 12.85 6.09 15.58
CA ILE A 327 12.95 6.17 17.05
C ILE A 327 14.41 6.07 17.51
N ASN A 328 14.89 7.12 18.16
CA ASN A 328 16.18 7.18 18.86
C ASN A 328 15.98 7.69 20.31
N VAL A 329 17.04 7.70 21.11
CA VAL A 329 16.98 8.07 22.55
C VAL A 329 16.36 9.46 22.77
N GLY A 330 16.73 10.46 21.98
CA GLY A 330 16.20 11.83 22.08
C GLY A 330 14.73 11.93 21.67
N LEU A 331 14.30 11.12 20.71
CA LEU A 331 12.95 11.15 20.15
C LEU A 331 11.93 10.30 20.92
N VAL A 332 12.35 9.39 21.80
CA VAL A 332 11.41 8.53 22.56
C VAL A 332 10.40 9.38 23.33
N ALA A 333 10.87 10.39 24.08
CA ALA A 333 10.02 11.19 24.94
C ALA A 333 8.96 12.01 24.17
N PRO A 334 9.33 12.84 23.17
CA PRO A 334 8.34 13.59 22.39
C PRO A 334 7.40 12.67 21.61
N THR A 335 7.91 11.58 21.00
CA THR A 335 7.10 10.63 20.23
C THR A 335 6.09 9.89 21.11
N LEU A 336 6.47 9.53 22.34
CA LEU A 336 5.59 8.84 23.28
C LEU A 336 4.47 9.76 23.78
N ALA A 337 4.79 11.03 24.07
CA ALA A 337 3.79 12.04 24.43
C ALA A 337 2.81 12.29 23.28
N LEU A 338 3.31 12.41 22.05
CA LEU A 338 2.49 12.54 20.84
C LEU A 338 1.58 11.33 20.65
N ALA A 339 2.13 10.12 20.80
CA ALA A 339 1.40 8.88 20.62
C ALA A 339 0.27 8.69 21.64
N GLU A 340 0.47 9.10 22.91
CA GLU A 340 -0.59 9.07 23.91
C GLU A 340 -1.68 10.11 23.60
N LYS A 341 -1.28 11.36 23.30
CA LYS A 341 -2.19 12.47 23.00
C LYS A 341 -3.11 12.17 21.81
N HIS A 342 -2.56 11.55 20.77
CA HIS A 342 -3.29 11.22 19.54
C HIS A 342 -3.74 9.75 19.49
N HIS A 343 -3.66 8.99 20.58
CA HIS A 343 -4.10 7.59 20.62
C HIS A 343 -3.44 6.66 19.57
N CYS A 344 -2.16 6.89 19.26
CA CYS A 344 -1.35 6.11 18.33
C CYS A 344 -0.75 4.88 19.02
N HIS A 345 -1.54 3.83 19.19
CA HIS A 345 -1.14 2.64 19.94
C HIS A 345 0.11 1.94 19.37
N ARG A 346 0.28 1.90 18.04
CA ARG A 346 1.41 1.19 17.42
C ARG A 346 2.72 1.95 17.64
N LEU A 347 2.67 3.27 17.49
CA LEU A 347 3.81 4.14 17.76
C LEU A 347 4.22 4.08 19.24
N LYS A 348 3.24 4.11 20.16
CA LYS A 348 3.48 3.92 21.60
C LYS A 348 4.17 2.58 21.92
N GLU A 349 3.70 1.50 21.30
CA GLU A 349 4.32 0.17 21.43
C GLU A 349 5.74 0.12 20.85
N ALA A 350 6.01 0.85 19.77
CA ALA A 350 7.35 0.95 19.18
C ALA A 350 8.33 1.62 20.16
N CYS A 351 7.94 2.74 20.79
CA CYS A 351 8.71 3.39 21.84
C CYS A 351 9.01 2.43 23.01
N PHE A 352 8.00 1.70 23.48
CA PHE A 352 8.20 0.72 24.56
C PHE A 352 9.14 -0.41 24.17
N LYS A 353 9.04 -0.92 22.94
CA LYS A 353 9.96 -1.96 22.43
C LYS A 353 11.38 -1.43 22.32
N PHE A 354 11.57 -0.19 21.85
CA PHE A 354 12.88 0.44 21.77
C PHE A 354 13.57 0.45 23.14
N ILE A 355 12.88 0.96 24.18
CA ILE A 355 13.36 0.97 25.57
C ILE A 355 13.68 -0.46 26.07
N GLN A 356 12.85 -1.44 25.74
CA GLN A 356 13.03 -2.82 26.20
C GLN A 356 14.22 -3.53 25.56
N VAL A 357 14.48 -3.28 24.28
CA VAL A 357 15.53 -3.96 23.51
C VAL A 357 16.91 -3.39 23.83
N GLN A 358 17.01 -2.08 24.05
CA GLN A 358 18.28 -1.35 24.17
C GLN A 358 18.93 -1.38 25.58
N SER A 359 18.48 -2.29 26.46
CA SER A 359 18.97 -2.50 27.84
C SER A 359 18.58 -1.42 28.88
N PRO A 360 18.74 -1.68 30.20
CA PRO A 360 18.43 -0.71 31.26
C PRO A 360 19.21 0.61 31.16
N LYS A 361 20.35 0.63 30.44
CA LYS A 361 21.13 1.85 30.20
C LYS A 361 20.37 2.84 29.29
N CYS A 362 19.73 2.33 28.23
CA CYS A 362 18.92 3.15 27.34
C CYS A 362 17.75 3.80 28.08
N LEU A 363 17.09 3.09 29.00
CA LEU A 363 16.07 3.71 29.85
C LEU A 363 16.65 4.86 30.68
N GLY A 364 17.84 4.69 31.27
CA GLY A 364 18.52 5.76 32.01
C GLY A 364 18.83 6.98 31.14
N GLU A 365 19.26 6.77 29.89
CA GLU A 365 19.54 7.84 28.93
C GLU A 365 18.26 8.56 28.50
N VAL A 366 17.18 7.83 28.18
CA VAL A 366 15.87 8.41 27.86
C VAL A 366 15.33 9.21 29.05
N MET A 367 15.47 8.70 30.27
CA MET A 367 15.04 9.38 31.49
C MET A 367 15.85 10.65 31.80
N ALA A 368 17.06 10.77 31.25
CA ALA A 368 17.90 11.96 31.38
C ALA A 368 17.58 13.03 30.33
N THR A 369 16.72 12.74 29.34
CA THR A 369 16.27 13.74 28.37
C THR A 369 15.25 14.70 28.98
N ASP A 370 15.29 15.97 28.58
CA ASP A 370 14.38 17.02 29.07
C ASP A 370 12.90 16.68 28.80
N GLY A 371 12.62 15.97 27.70
CA GLY A 371 11.27 15.54 27.34
C GLY A 371 10.65 14.52 28.30
N TRP A 372 11.45 13.82 29.10
CA TRP A 372 10.94 12.79 30.00
C TRP A 372 10.16 13.37 31.19
N GLU A 373 10.62 14.50 31.74
CA GLU A 373 9.90 15.19 32.82
C GLU A 373 8.49 15.63 32.38
N HIS A 374 8.36 16.06 31.12
CA HIS A 374 7.07 16.40 30.54
C HIS A 374 6.12 15.19 30.48
N ILE A 375 6.61 13.98 30.17
CA ILE A 375 5.79 12.76 30.20
C ILE A 375 5.30 12.48 31.62
N ILE A 376 6.16 12.63 32.63
CA ILE A 376 5.80 12.39 34.03
C ILE A 376 4.67 13.33 34.46
N SER A 377 4.73 14.59 34.05
CA SER A 377 3.72 15.59 34.40
C SER A 377 2.42 15.42 33.59
N ALA A 378 2.53 15.27 32.26
CA ALA A 378 1.39 15.33 31.35
C ALA A 378 0.68 13.97 31.18
N HIS A 379 1.39 12.84 31.28
CA HIS A 379 0.85 11.51 30.98
C HIS A 379 1.30 10.42 31.98
N PRO A 380 0.91 10.48 33.27
CA PRO A 380 1.34 9.49 34.28
C PRO A 380 0.90 8.04 33.98
N SER A 381 -0.19 7.85 33.22
CA SER A 381 -0.70 6.54 32.79
C SER A 381 0.33 5.77 31.97
N VAL A 382 1.06 6.48 31.10
CA VAL A 382 2.07 5.91 30.19
C VAL A 382 3.22 5.31 30.99
N LEU A 383 3.66 5.96 32.07
CA LEU A 383 4.69 5.41 32.95
C LEU A 383 4.25 4.13 33.64
N ASN A 384 3.01 4.10 34.16
CA ASN A 384 2.47 2.89 34.79
C ASN A 384 2.43 1.71 33.80
N GLU A 385 2.06 1.98 32.55
CA GLU A 385 2.06 0.96 31.49
C GLU A 385 3.47 0.48 31.14
N LEU A 386 4.43 1.41 31.00
CA LEU A 386 5.83 1.08 30.77
C LEU A 386 6.39 0.22 31.90
N LEU A 387 6.16 0.61 33.16
CA LEU A 387 6.59 -0.14 34.34
C LEU A 387 5.99 -1.55 34.36
N ALA A 388 4.69 -1.69 34.09
CA ALA A 388 4.04 -2.99 34.01
C ALA A 388 4.69 -3.87 32.93
N LYS A 389 5.00 -3.30 31.76
CA LYS A 389 5.69 -4.01 30.67
C LYS A 389 7.13 -4.41 31.04
N LEU A 390 7.88 -3.54 31.71
CA LEU A 390 9.25 -3.86 32.18
C LEU A 390 9.24 -4.99 33.22
N VAL A 391 8.30 -4.97 34.17
CA VAL A 391 8.13 -6.04 35.18
C VAL A 391 7.83 -7.38 34.50
N LEU A 392 6.91 -7.40 33.53
CA LEU A 392 6.58 -8.62 32.78
C LEU A 392 7.77 -9.17 31.98
N SER A 393 8.59 -8.30 31.40
CA SER A 393 9.78 -8.68 30.65
C SER A 393 10.86 -9.29 31.56
N ASN A 394 11.10 -8.71 32.74
CA ASN A 394 12.03 -9.27 33.73
C ASN A 394 11.58 -10.66 34.23
N GLN A 395 10.29 -10.86 34.50
CA GLN A 395 9.75 -12.16 34.90
C GLN A 395 9.92 -13.24 33.80
N LYS A 396 9.85 -12.88 32.53
CA LYS A 396 10.09 -13.79 31.40
C LYS A 396 11.56 -14.20 31.29
N MET A 397 12.49 -13.27 31.54
CA MET A 397 13.93 -13.55 31.56
C MET A 397 14.32 -14.49 32.70
N ASP A 398 13.79 -14.29 33.91
CA ASP A 398 14.04 -15.17 35.05
C ASP A 398 13.49 -16.59 34.85
N LYS A 399 12.34 -16.72 34.17
CA LYS A 399 11.78 -18.04 33.80
C LYS A 399 12.61 -18.74 32.72
N LYS A 400 13.24 -18.00 31.79
CA LYS A 400 14.17 -18.55 30.79
C LYS A 400 15.52 -18.97 31.39
N ARG A 401 16.00 -18.28 32.43
CA ARG A 401 17.26 -18.64 33.14
C ARG A 401 17.12 -19.85 34.08
N LYS A 402 15.89 -20.21 34.47
CA LYS A 402 15.58 -21.35 35.34
C LYS A 402 15.22 -22.63 34.59
N ARG A 403 15.20 -22.60 33.26
CA ARG A 403 15.06 -23.76 32.37
C ARG A 403 16.38 -23.97 31.66
#